data_AF-A0AAU9LJB1-F1
#
_entry.id   AF-A0AAU9LJB1-F1
#
_cell.length_a   1.000
_cell.length_b   1.000
_cell.length_c   1.000
_cell.angle_alpha   90.00
_cell.angle_beta   90.00
_cell.angle_gamma   90.00
#
_symmetry.space_group_name_H-M   'P 1'
#
loop_
_entity.id
_entity.type
_entity.pdbx_description
1 polymer ?
#
loop_
_entity_poly.entity_id
_entity_poly.type
_entity_poly.pdbx_seq_one_letter_code
_entity_poly.pdbx_strand_id
1 'polypeptide(L)'
;MKEVQGTSDFYCSYFTSQTTFEKGKKALLFRVYALLSVNLTILYIFPPSSSSYSLEKLQSSFVNLVEQDYPILVGESYVNPKTKVLNVKLTNENDYQEANLSNSMTTEQAIEERSLDLIPAKMRDTEIFCVKGTLLADGGLATGVEFSHMLFDAEAMLTLMKIWGQH
;
A
#
# COMPACT_ATOMS: atom_id res chain seq x y z
N MET A 1 15.31 26.14 -36.50
CA MET A 1 14.75 26.01 -35.15
C MET A 1 14.12 24.63 -35.09
N LYS A 2 14.67 23.72 -34.27
CA LYS A 2 14.22 22.33 -34.15
C LYS A 2 13.07 22.27 -33.15
N GLU A 3 11.91 21.78 -33.57
CA GLU A 3 10.91 21.24 -32.64
C GLU A 3 11.24 19.79 -32.36
N VAL A 4 11.37 19.47 -31.07
CA VAL A 4 11.67 18.15 -30.55
C VAL A 4 10.35 17.42 -30.34
N GLN A 5 10.14 16.33 -31.09
CA GLN A 5 9.16 15.30 -30.79
C GLN A 5 9.50 14.67 -29.44
N GLY A 6 8.66 14.87 -28.43
CA GLY A 6 8.68 14.11 -27.20
C GLY A 6 7.83 12.84 -27.37
N THR A 7 8.47 11.70 -27.56
CA THR A 7 7.84 10.39 -27.43
C THR A 7 7.54 10.15 -25.95
N SER A 8 6.25 10.07 -25.58
CA SER A 8 5.86 9.55 -24.27
C SER A 8 5.93 8.03 -24.33
N ASP A 9 7.09 7.47 -23.99
CA ASP A 9 7.23 6.02 -23.88
C ASP A 9 6.58 5.56 -22.58
N PHE A 10 5.35 5.05 -22.68
CA PHE A 10 4.69 4.29 -21.61
C PHE A 10 5.39 2.93 -21.51
N TYR A 11 6.26 2.76 -20.52
CA TYR A 11 6.89 1.48 -20.23
C TYR A 11 5.99 0.64 -19.32
N CYS A 12 5.36 -0.39 -19.90
CA CYS A 12 4.71 -1.47 -19.16
C CYS A 12 5.79 -2.42 -18.62
N SER A 13 5.90 -2.54 -17.29
CA SER A 13 6.83 -3.47 -16.64
C SER A 13 6.30 -4.90 -16.73
N TYR A 14 7.09 -5.80 -17.34
CA TYR A 14 6.77 -7.22 -17.41
C TYR A 14 6.96 -7.90 -16.05
N PHE A 15 5.88 -8.48 -15.51
CA PHE A 15 5.92 -9.33 -14.32
C PHE A 15 6.41 -10.74 -14.68
N THR A 16 7.54 -11.18 -14.12
CA THR A 16 7.90 -12.60 -14.07
C THR A 16 8.14 -13.01 -12.63
N SER A 17 7.28 -13.85 -12.07
CA SER A 17 7.48 -14.47 -10.75
C SER A 17 8.38 -15.70 -10.88
N GLN A 18 9.37 -15.82 -10.00
CA GLN A 18 10.12 -17.07 -9.81
C GLN A 18 10.30 -17.30 -8.32
N THR A 19 9.84 -18.43 -7.81
CA THR A 19 10.02 -18.83 -6.42
C THR A 19 11.34 -19.59 -6.28
N THR A 20 12.35 -19.01 -5.62
CA THR A 20 13.60 -19.71 -5.29
C THR A 20 13.64 -20.06 -3.81
N PHE A 21 13.71 -21.36 -3.51
CA PHE A 21 13.85 -21.89 -2.15
C PHE A 21 15.34 -22.00 -1.79
N GLU A 22 15.86 -21.07 -0.99
CA GLU A 22 17.05 -21.33 -0.18
C GLU A 22 16.63 -21.82 1.21
N LYS A 23 17.27 -22.90 1.68
CA LYS A 23 16.97 -23.57 2.95
C LYS A 23 16.90 -22.57 4.11
N GLY A 24 15.69 -22.37 4.65
CA GLY A 24 15.44 -21.69 5.92
C GLY A 24 15.01 -20.21 5.83
N LYS A 25 14.92 -19.59 4.64
CA LYS A 25 14.38 -18.23 4.48
C LYS A 25 13.38 -18.21 3.33
N LYS A 26 12.10 -17.99 3.63
CA LYS A 26 11.08 -17.76 2.60
C LYS A 26 11.31 -16.37 2.02
N ALA A 27 11.93 -16.28 0.85
CA ALA A 27 12.03 -15.05 0.08
C ALA A 27 11.16 -15.20 -1.16
N LEU A 28 10.20 -14.30 -1.37
CA LEU A 28 9.53 -14.19 -2.67
C LEU A 28 10.35 -13.23 -3.54
N LEU A 29 10.85 -13.76 -4.66
CA LEU A 29 11.63 -12.99 -5.62
C LEU A 29 10.70 -12.46 -6.72
N PHE A 30 10.44 -11.15 -6.69
CA PHE A 30 9.76 -10.44 -7.77
C PHE A 30 10.78 -9.68 -8.61
N ARG A 31 11.03 -10.09 -9.85
CA ARG A 31 11.91 -9.32 -10.73
C ARG A 31 11.15 -8.13 -11.31
N VAL A 32 11.38 -6.95 -10.73
CA VAL A 32 10.97 -5.67 -11.31
C VAL A 32 12.21 -4.81 -11.53
N TYR A 33 12.40 -4.31 -12.75
CA TYR A 33 13.48 -3.37 -13.08
C TYR A 33 13.14 -1.99 -12.52
N ALA A 34 13.93 -1.52 -11.57
CA ALA A 34 13.70 -0.24 -10.89
C ALA A 34 14.01 0.95 -11.81
N LEU A 35 13.00 1.41 -12.55
CA LEU A 35 13.13 2.56 -13.44
C LEU A 35 12.64 3.86 -12.79
N LEU A 36 11.67 3.80 -11.86
CA LEU A 36 11.19 4.92 -11.03
C LEU A 36 10.73 4.38 -9.67
N SER A 37 11.43 4.71 -8.58
CA SER A 37 11.02 4.35 -7.21
C SER A 37 10.12 5.45 -6.65
N VAL A 38 8.83 5.34 -6.90
CA VAL A 38 7.82 6.28 -6.41
C VAL A 38 6.84 5.53 -5.52
N ASN A 39 6.55 6.09 -4.35
CA ASN A 39 5.43 5.63 -3.53
C ASN A 39 4.16 6.29 -4.05
N LEU A 40 3.10 5.50 -4.17
CA LEU A 40 1.78 6.01 -4.46
C LEU A 40 0.94 6.02 -3.20
N THR A 41 0.02 6.98 -3.15
CA THR A 41 -0.93 7.11 -2.06
C THR A 41 -2.34 7.13 -2.59
N ILE A 42 -3.23 6.39 -1.94
CA ILE A 42 -4.67 6.42 -2.20
C ILE A 42 -5.40 6.70 -0.89
N LEU A 43 -6.35 7.63 -0.93
CA LEU A 43 -7.22 7.97 0.18
C LEU A 43 -8.65 7.52 -0.13
N TYR A 44 -9.19 6.63 0.71
CA TYR A 44 -10.58 6.21 0.68
C TYR A 44 -11.34 6.94 1.78
N ILE A 45 -12.47 7.57 1.45
CA ILE A 45 -13.33 8.24 2.43
C ILE A 45 -14.72 7.63 2.34
N PHE A 46 -15.20 7.15 3.48
CA PHE A 46 -16.49 6.51 3.63
C PHE A 46 -17.42 7.40 4.46
N PRO A 47 -18.64 7.65 3.98
CA PRO A 47 -19.61 8.46 4.71
C PRO A 47 -20.06 7.77 6.00
N PRO A 48 -20.68 8.51 6.94
CA PRO A 48 -21.24 7.91 8.14
C PRO A 48 -22.24 6.80 7.79
N SER A 49 -22.17 5.70 8.52
CA SER A 49 -23.02 4.53 8.30
C SER A 49 -23.98 4.32 9.48
N SER A 50 -25.07 3.56 9.27
CA SER A 50 -26.00 3.20 10.34
C SER A 50 -25.35 2.40 11.47
N SER A 51 -24.20 1.75 11.19
CA SER A 51 -23.34 1.10 12.18
C SER A 51 -22.01 1.83 12.28
N SER A 52 -21.52 2.07 13.49
CA SER A 52 -20.22 2.73 13.68
C SER A 52 -19.08 1.91 13.05
N TYR A 53 -18.18 2.59 12.34
CA TYR A 53 -16.91 1.99 11.91
C TYR A 53 -16.07 1.59 13.12
N SER A 54 -15.26 0.53 12.96
CA SER A 54 -14.37 0.03 13.99
C SER A 54 -12.97 -0.11 13.42
N LEU A 55 -12.01 0.61 14.00
CA LEU A 55 -10.60 0.50 13.63
C LEU A 55 -10.03 -0.87 14.02
N GLU A 56 -10.56 -1.50 15.07
CA GLU A 56 -10.19 -2.88 15.44
C GLU A 56 -10.59 -3.88 14.35
N LYS A 57 -11.77 -3.72 13.75
CA LYS A 57 -12.19 -4.56 12.62
C LYS A 57 -11.35 -4.31 11.37
N LEU A 58 -11.01 -3.05 11.08
CA LEU A 58 -10.11 -2.72 9.98
C LEU A 58 -8.72 -3.34 10.19
N GLN A 59 -8.25 -3.32 11.44
CA GLN A 59 -6.96 -3.91 11.80
C GLN A 59 -6.98 -5.43 11.67
N SER A 60 -7.99 -6.10 12.24
CA SER A 60 -8.09 -7.55 12.17
C SER A 60 -8.35 -8.05 10.74
N SER A 61 -9.11 -7.33 9.91
CA SER A 61 -9.30 -7.69 8.51
C SER A 61 -8.01 -7.60 7.70
N PHE A 62 -7.17 -6.59 7.96
CA PHE A 62 -5.87 -6.50 7.33
C PHE A 62 -4.90 -7.58 7.82
N VAL A 63 -4.92 -7.92 9.12
CA VAL A 63 -4.14 -9.05 9.65
C VAL A 63 -4.54 -10.34 8.91
N ASN A 64 -5.84 -10.60 8.78
CA ASN A 64 -6.35 -11.76 8.06
C ASN A 64 -5.90 -11.78 6.59
N LEU A 65 -5.98 -10.64 5.90
CA LEU A 65 -5.49 -10.48 4.52
C LEU A 65 -4.01 -10.86 4.40
N VAL A 66 -3.17 -10.37 5.30
CA VAL A 66 -1.73 -10.65 5.30
C VAL A 66 -1.46 -12.13 5.56
N GLU A 67 -2.15 -12.72 6.55
CA GLU A 67 -1.93 -14.11 6.93
C GLU A 67 -2.41 -15.11 5.87
N GLN A 68 -3.52 -14.80 5.19
CA GLN A 68 -4.20 -15.76 4.32
C GLN A 68 -3.83 -15.59 2.85
N ASP A 69 -3.74 -14.34 2.36
CA ASP A 69 -3.68 -14.07 0.92
C ASP A 69 -2.40 -13.34 0.49
N TYR A 70 -1.95 -12.34 1.27
CA TYR A 70 -0.89 -11.42 0.87
C TYR A 70 0.18 -11.18 1.95
N PRO A 71 0.96 -12.21 2.33
CA PRO A 71 2.04 -12.07 3.31
C PRO A 71 3.14 -11.11 2.85
N ILE A 72 3.20 -10.80 1.56
CA ILE A 72 4.15 -9.85 0.99
C ILE A 72 4.01 -8.44 1.59
N LEU A 73 2.80 -8.02 2.00
CA LEU A 73 2.52 -6.64 2.43
C LEU A 73 3.32 -6.21 3.65
N VAL A 74 3.74 -7.15 4.49
CA VAL A 74 4.59 -6.91 5.68
C VAL A 74 6.08 -7.18 5.40
N GLY A 75 6.43 -7.28 4.12
CA GLY A 75 7.79 -7.50 3.67
C GLY A 75 8.57 -6.20 3.49
N GLU A 76 9.89 -6.34 3.51
CA GLU A 76 10.83 -5.27 3.24
C GLU A 76 11.37 -5.38 1.82
N SER A 77 11.32 -4.28 1.08
CA SER A 77 11.98 -4.12 -0.20
C SER A 77 13.50 -4.06 -0.05
N TYR A 78 14.18 -4.77 -0.94
CA TYR A 78 15.62 -4.74 -1.09
C TYR A 78 16.01 -4.77 -2.57
N VAL A 79 16.63 -3.71 -3.05
CA VAL A 79 17.16 -3.65 -4.42
C VAL A 79 18.60 -4.13 -4.43
N ASN A 80 18.88 -5.21 -5.17
CA ASN A 80 20.25 -5.69 -5.34
C ASN A 80 21.07 -4.63 -6.13
N PRO A 81 22.17 -4.11 -5.57
CA PRO A 81 22.90 -3.00 -6.18
C PRO A 81 23.56 -3.37 -7.51
N LYS A 82 23.91 -4.66 -7.72
CA LYS A 82 24.58 -5.18 -8.91
C LYS A 82 23.60 -5.50 -10.03
N THR A 83 22.51 -6.20 -9.69
CA THR A 83 21.56 -6.70 -10.70
C THR A 83 20.38 -5.74 -10.92
N LYS A 84 20.19 -4.75 -10.04
CA LYS A 84 19.03 -3.83 -10.03
C LYS A 84 17.68 -4.54 -9.89
N VAL A 85 17.70 -5.79 -9.42
CA VAL A 85 16.52 -6.58 -9.12
C VAL A 85 15.99 -6.18 -7.74
N LEU A 86 14.72 -5.79 -7.68
CA LEU A 86 13.99 -5.66 -6.43
C LEU A 86 13.69 -7.04 -5.83
N ASN A 87 13.75 -7.17 -4.52
CA ASN A 87 13.42 -8.38 -3.78
C ASN A 87 12.52 -7.96 -2.62
N VAL A 88 11.60 -8.83 -2.20
CA VAL A 88 10.84 -8.62 -0.98
C VAL A 88 11.23 -9.69 0.03
N LYS A 89 11.75 -9.26 1.17
CA LYS A 89 12.08 -10.12 2.29
C LYS A 89 10.91 -10.09 3.25
N LEU A 90 10.26 -11.23 3.44
CA LEU A 90 9.19 -11.36 4.42
C LEU A 90 9.77 -11.17 5.83
N THR A 91 9.11 -10.35 6.64
CA THR A 91 9.44 -10.17 8.06
C THR A 91 8.34 -10.80 8.92
N ASN A 92 8.66 -11.08 10.18
CA ASN A 92 7.68 -11.51 11.16
C ASN A 92 7.20 -10.34 12.04
N GLU A 93 7.54 -9.10 11.66
CA GLU A 93 7.20 -7.91 12.43
C GLU A 93 5.85 -7.37 11.98
N ASN A 94 4.96 -7.11 12.96
CA ASN A 94 3.55 -6.83 12.73
C ASN A 94 3.16 -5.35 12.85
N ASP A 95 4.13 -4.44 12.72
CA ASP A 95 3.88 -3.01 12.91
C ASP A 95 3.66 -2.32 11.56
N TYR A 96 2.45 -2.47 11.01
CA TYR A 96 2.11 -2.10 9.62
C TYR A 96 0.85 -1.21 9.51
N GLN A 97 0.31 -0.76 10.64
CA GLN A 97 -0.92 0.03 10.68
C GLN A 97 -0.84 1.18 11.65
N GLU A 98 -1.09 2.39 11.14
CA GLU A 98 -1.28 3.60 11.93
C GLU A 98 -2.78 3.76 12.21
N ALA A 99 -3.21 3.67 13.47
CA ALA A 99 -4.60 3.89 13.84
C ALA A 99 -4.76 5.23 14.56
N ASN A 100 -5.54 6.14 13.98
CA ASN A 100 -5.89 7.41 14.60
C ASN A 100 -7.34 7.37 15.11
N LEU A 101 -7.47 7.31 16.44
CA LEU A 101 -8.74 7.12 17.12
C LEU A 101 -9.71 8.30 17.00
N SER A 102 -9.23 9.52 16.70
CA SER A 102 -10.11 10.67 16.53
C SER A 102 -9.46 11.78 15.68
N ASN A 103 -10.14 12.19 14.62
CA ASN A 103 -9.87 13.41 13.88
C ASN A 103 -11.08 14.36 14.00
N SER A 104 -10.83 15.67 14.09
CA SER A 104 -11.89 16.69 14.19
C SER A 104 -12.61 16.97 12.87
N MET A 105 -12.10 16.47 11.74
CA MET A 105 -12.71 16.62 10.41
C MET A 105 -14.00 15.83 10.30
N THR A 106 -15.01 16.40 9.64
CA THR A 106 -16.17 15.65 9.11
C THR A 106 -15.82 14.96 7.79
N THR A 107 -16.71 14.10 7.31
CA THR A 107 -16.57 13.45 6.00
C THR A 107 -16.46 14.46 4.86
N GLU A 108 -17.32 15.49 4.83
CA GLU A 108 -17.26 16.53 3.79
C GLU A 108 -15.93 17.29 3.84
N GLN A 109 -15.46 17.66 5.03
CA GLN A 109 -14.17 18.34 5.19
C GLN A 109 -13.01 17.45 4.71
N ALA A 110 -13.03 16.17 5.06
CA ALA A 110 -12.03 15.22 4.59
C ALA A 110 -12.00 15.09 3.06
N ILE A 111 -13.17 15.12 2.39
CA ILE A 111 -13.28 15.07 0.92
C ILE A 111 -12.77 16.35 0.28
N GLU A 112 -13.08 17.51 0.86
CA GLU A 112 -12.65 18.80 0.34
C GLU A 112 -11.14 19.00 0.49
N GLU A 113 -10.62 18.76 1.69
CA GLU A 113 -9.23 19.06 2.06
C GLU A 113 -8.26 17.99 1.57
N ARG A 114 -8.64 16.71 1.61
CA ARG A 114 -7.76 15.56 1.31
C ARG A 114 -6.43 15.65 2.05
N SER A 115 -6.50 16.01 3.35
CA SER A 115 -5.32 16.29 4.18
C SER A 115 -4.36 15.10 4.23
N LEU A 116 -3.07 15.41 4.25
CA LEU A 116 -2.00 14.44 4.52
C LEU A 116 -2.13 13.81 5.92
N ASP A 117 -2.85 14.44 6.84
CA ASP A 117 -3.12 13.88 8.18
C ASP A 117 -3.96 12.58 8.12
N LEU A 118 -4.66 12.34 7.00
CA LEU A 118 -5.45 11.13 6.75
C LEU A 118 -4.64 10.02 6.07
N ILE A 119 -3.37 10.30 5.74
CA ILE A 119 -2.43 9.40 5.08
C ILE A 119 -1.38 8.96 6.13
N PRO A 120 -0.79 7.74 6.00
CA PRO A 120 0.33 7.34 6.86
C PRO A 120 1.44 8.40 6.92
N ALA A 121 1.98 8.65 8.12
CA ALA A 121 2.91 9.76 8.32
C ALA A 121 4.22 9.61 7.53
N LYS A 122 4.67 8.37 7.30
CA LYS A 122 5.68 8.00 6.31
C LYS A 122 5.86 6.48 6.27
N MET A 123 5.78 5.85 5.11
CA MET A 123 6.29 4.49 4.92
C MET A 123 7.82 4.48 5.13
N ARG A 124 8.36 3.55 5.94
CA ARG A 124 9.83 3.38 6.08
C ARG A 124 10.43 3.11 4.71
N ASP A 125 11.68 3.52 4.49
CA ASP A 125 12.36 3.39 3.18
C ASP A 125 12.40 1.95 2.64
N THR A 126 12.24 0.95 3.50
CA THR A 126 12.19 -0.47 3.16
C THR A 126 10.79 -1.05 3.14
N GLU A 127 9.78 -0.43 3.75
CA GLU A 127 8.41 -0.93 3.71
C GLU A 127 7.84 -0.84 2.29
N ILE A 128 6.87 -1.69 1.99
CA ILE A 128 6.25 -1.72 0.66
C ILE A 128 4.79 -1.30 0.67
N PHE A 129 4.17 -1.30 1.85
CA PHE A 129 2.76 -1.05 2.06
C PHE A 129 2.55 -0.52 3.47
N CYS A 130 1.76 0.54 3.61
CA CYS A 130 1.38 1.12 4.89
C CYS A 130 -0.06 1.60 4.82
N VAL A 131 -0.81 1.42 5.92
CA VAL A 131 -2.22 1.78 6.03
C VAL A 131 -2.43 2.65 7.25
N LYS A 132 -3.30 3.64 7.07
CA LYS A 132 -3.83 4.44 8.16
C LYS A 132 -5.34 4.46 8.18
N GLY A 133 -5.92 4.07 9.31
CA GLY A 133 -7.35 4.20 9.58
C GLY A 133 -7.63 5.41 10.48
N THR A 134 -8.58 6.26 10.10
CA THR A 134 -8.96 7.46 10.87
C THR A 134 -10.47 7.58 10.98
N LEU A 135 -10.99 7.61 12.21
CA LEU A 135 -12.41 7.93 12.46
C LEU A 135 -12.63 9.45 12.37
N LEU A 136 -13.67 9.84 11.64
CA LEU A 136 -14.08 11.22 11.44
C LEU A 136 -15.13 11.64 12.46
N ALA A 137 -15.26 12.95 12.71
CA ALA A 137 -16.06 13.51 13.79
C ALA A 137 -17.58 13.23 13.68
N ASP A 138 -18.05 13.01 12.46
CA ASP A 138 -19.45 12.70 12.12
C ASP A 138 -19.74 11.20 12.05
N GLY A 139 -18.77 10.35 12.36
CA GLY A 139 -18.88 8.89 12.26
C GLY A 139 -18.50 8.31 10.90
N GLY A 140 -17.91 9.12 10.00
CA GLY A 140 -17.26 8.62 8.80
C GLY A 140 -15.92 7.92 9.07
N LEU A 141 -15.34 7.33 8.03
CA LEU A 141 -14.03 6.67 8.09
C LEU A 141 -13.16 7.14 6.92
N ALA A 142 -11.92 7.51 7.21
CA ALA A 142 -10.89 7.68 6.20
C ALA A 142 -9.86 6.55 6.29
N THR A 143 -9.48 5.99 5.14
CA THR A 143 -8.43 4.98 5.03
C THR A 143 -7.38 5.47 4.02
N GLY A 144 -6.23 5.88 4.54
CA GLY A 144 -5.07 6.22 3.73
C GLY A 144 -4.21 4.99 3.49
N VAL A 145 -3.78 4.78 2.25
CA VAL A 145 -2.91 3.66 1.86
C VAL A 145 -1.72 4.23 1.11
N GLU A 146 -0.51 3.96 1.59
CA GLU A 146 0.74 4.25 0.88
C GLU A 146 1.41 2.93 0.46
N PHE A 147 1.91 2.85 -0.77
CA PHE A 147 2.54 1.64 -1.28
C PHE A 147 3.61 1.91 -2.34
N SER A 148 4.52 0.96 -2.51
CA SER A 148 5.56 1.03 -3.53
C SER A 148 5.01 0.71 -4.93
N HIS A 149 5.07 1.67 -5.86
CA HIS A 149 4.68 1.46 -7.28
C HIS A 149 5.53 0.39 -7.96
N MET A 150 6.71 0.10 -7.40
CA MET A 150 7.57 -0.98 -7.88
C MET A 150 6.95 -2.37 -7.74
N LEU A 151 5.92 -2.54 -6.91
CA LEU A 151 5.29 -3.83 -6.63
C LEU A 151 3.80 -3.85 -6.99
N PHE A 152 3.14 -2.70 -6.96
CA PHE A 152 1.73 -2.59 -7.28
C PHE A 152 1.53 -1.59 -8.41
N ASP A 153 0.95 -2.05 -9.51
CA ASP A 153 0.26 -1.16 -10.43
C ASP A 153 -1.19 -0.92 -9.96
N ALA A 154 -1.93 -0.12 -10.72
CA ALA A 154 -3.31 0.21 -10.38
C ALA A 154 -4.24 -1.02 -10.34
N GLU A 155 -4.00 -2.04 -11.18
CA GLU A 155 -4.83 -3.24 -11.25
C GLU A 155 -4.55 -4.17 -10.06
N ALA A 156 -3.28 -4.35 -9.70
CA ALA A 156 -2.86 -5.08 -8.52
C ALA A 156 -3.44 -4.43 -7.25
N MET A 157 -3.39 -3.09 -7.16
CA MET A 157 -3.97 -2.35 -6.04
C MET A 157 -5.49 -2.50 -5.98
N LEU A 158 -6.20 -2.35 -7.11
CA LEU A 158 -7.65 -2.57 -7.15
C LEU A 158 -8.04 -3.99 -6.71
N THR A 159 -7.26 -4.98 -7.13
CA THR A 159 -7.49 -6.39 -6.76
C THR A 159 -7.26 -6.60 -5.27
N LEU A 160 -6.19 -6.03 -4.72
CA LEU A 160 -5.90 -6.12 -3.29
C LEU A 160 -7.04 -5.53 -2.46
N MET A 161 -7.54 -4.34 -2.81
CA MET A 161 -8.64 -3.71 -2.07
C MET A 161 -9.93 -4.52 -2.14
N LYS A 162 -10.22 -5.16 -3.28
CA LYS A 162 -11.39 -6.04 -3.41
C LYS A 162 -11.29 -7.25 -2.49
N ILE A 163 -10.11 -7.86 -2.37
CA ILE A 163 -9.90 -9.02 -1.51
C ILE A 163 -9.89 -8.59 -0.05
N TRP A 164 -9.23 -7.48 0.29
CA TRP A 164 -9.24 -6.94 1.65
C TRP A 164 -10.65 -6.62 2.13
N GLY A 165 -11.51 -6.05 1.28
CA GLY A 165 -12.90 -5.78 1.64
C GLY A 165 -13.79 -7.03 1.87
N GLN A 166 -13.27 -8.24 1.62
CA GLN A 166 -13.95 -9.51 1.93
C GLN A 166 -13.59 -10.07 3.31
N HIS A 167 -12.52 -9.56 3.93
CA HIS A 167 -12.10 -9.89 5.30
C HIS A 167 -12.82 -9.01 6.33
#